data_AF-Q4WGX4-F1
#
_entry.id   AF-Q4WGX4-F1
#
_cell.length_a   1.000
_cell.length_b   1.000
_cell.length_c   1.000
_cell.angle_alpha   90.00
_cell.angle_beta   90.00
_cell.angle_gamma   90.00
#
_symmetry.space_group_name_H-M   'P 1'
#
loop_
_entity.id
_entity.type
_entity.pdbx_description
1 polymer ?
#
loop_
_entity_poly.entity_id
_entity_poly.type
_entity_poly.pdbx_seq_one_letter_code
_entity_poly.pdbx_strand_id
1 'polypeptide(L)'
;MSSLSTRETDRLRSKRTTLKSQRQRRVISGPTTALNSPPLPPEPQPDRPSPWCAENPVEALPSSTIIAACETYRKKFPVANFLHYPSLIAELSSNPASVDPVFVAALLSLCVRFMPDHRLEAAETYAEYACKQLAHRAFEAPSLYLAQSLVMITFYEWGSGRPYKAWMYSGMATYMIQSLLKTADDSMEHNPQDFQASQTQYEQLVRTYWCCFAQDCELSSGARQHFALSFRQISVPLPTSDRDFNFGRLSSHRLMPSDMSKHSPLSRNLTIDYGLTIVTRGFDIFVRILRFANESRRGRTLTLPQDPSSPRVVWQRLKEELDEWRFLQDVTVRYPATSAQAHVALGYGELFAYINLVYFMSILFLYRDQLLSSLKPHADLLHDSQPLSNVDESQPIGQLFDAAQNIGGILAALEVSGAPVITPYSGFSIFVAAHINMYGTVCPQRYPGGLERAEEEKRANLAYLERLSKYWPVGQNWWRTVQEANRFYEIARNNQLHVRDGAGHLTIAGTLDEYGDIRSVRPRQEESQPILERENMPTALRNRNSHQAALGSHSRHPGTAPMDAVPLGESHELQVEMLQWPFIDESWSLGFDTGFDTAWPSLGVGS
;
A
#
# COMPACT_ATOMS: atom_id res chain seq x y z
N MET A 1 40.78 -2.93 -65.43
CA MET A 1 39.81 -1.91 -65.86
C MET A 1 39.83 -0.82 -64.79
N SER A 2 40.49 0.33 -64.98
CA SER A 2 40.06 1.52 -65.76
C SER A 2 38.69 2.03 -65.30
N SER A 3 38.46 3.28 -64.89
CA SER A 3 39.22 4.56 -65.01
C SER A 3 38.79 5.53 -63.87
N LEU A 4 39.69 6.26 -63.20
CA LEU A 4 40.10 7.65 -63.51
C LEU A 4 38.95 8.64 -63.81
N SER A 5 38.69 9.59 -62.89
CA SER A 5 38.84 11.04 -63.18
C SER A 5 38.80 11.94 -61.93
N THR A 6 39.86 12.72 -61.77
CA THR A 6 39.93 14.10 -61.23
C THR A 6 38.83 15.03 -61.79
N ARG A 7 38.50 16.25 -61.34
CA ARG A 7 39.14 17.36 -60.55
C ARG A 7 37.99 18.31 -60.11
N GLU A 8 38.10 19.50 -59.50
CA GLU A 8 39.21 20.43 -59.18
C GLU A 8 38.96 21.09 -57.79
N THR A 9 38.88 22.42 -57.70
CA THR A 9 38.67 23.27 -56.51
C THR A 9 37.87 24.53 -56.89
N ASP A 10 37.16 25.15 -55.95
CA ASP A 10 37.27 26.63 -55.83
C ASP A 10 37.04 27.17 -54.41
N ARG A 11 37.63 28.34 -54.12
CA ARG A 11 37.55 29.08 -52.86
C ARG A 11 36.61 30.27 -53.02
N LEU A 12 35.93 30.69 -51.95
CA LEU A 12 35.73 32.12 -51.65
C LEU A 12 35.47 32.35 -50.15
N ARG A 13 35.62 33.61 -49.72
CA ARG A 13 35.94 34.05 -48.35
C ARG A 13 35.05 35.25 -47.98
N SER A 14 35.02 35.65 -46.69
CA SER A 14 34.45 36.94 -46.16
C SER A 14 32.92 36.92 -45.91
N LYS A 15 32.35 37.49 -44.83
CA LYS A 15 32.85 38.21 -43.64
C LYS A 15 31.80 38.17 -42.49
N ARG A 16 32.25 38.36 -41.24
CA ARG A 16 31.38 38.75 -40.09
C ARG A 16 30.85 40.18 -40.27
N THR A 17 29.64 40.46 -39.80
CA THR A 17 29.35 41.74 -39.11
C THR A 17 28.18 41.64 -38.13
N THR A 18 28.40 42.13 -36.91
CA THR A 18 27.41 42.37 -35.85
C THR A 18 26.66 43.68 -36.06
N LEU A 19 25.38 43.74 -35.68
CA LEU A 19 24.61 44.99 -35.61
C LEU A 19 24.04 45.20 -34.20
N LYS A 20 24.64 46.13 -33.45
CA LYS A 20 24.03 46.78 -32.27
C LYS A 20 23.33 48.04 -32.77
N SER A 21 22.08 48.29 -32.36
CA SER A 21 21.44 49.60 -32.61
C SER A 21 21.51 50.48 -31.36
N GLN A 22 22.13 51.66 -31.50
CA GLN A 22 22.01 52.75 -30.53
C GLN A 22 20.76 53.57 -30.86
N ARG A 23 20.03 54.03 -29.84
CA ARG A 23 18.87 54.92 -30.02
C ARG A 23 19.19 56.28 -29.40
N GLN A 24 19.54 57.26 -30.24
CA GLN A 24 19.77 58.64 -29.80
C GLN A 24 18.46 59.39 -29.55
N ARG A 25 18.47 60.29 -28.56
CA ARG A 25 17.37 61.20 -28.23
C ARG A 25 17.22 62.31 -29.28
N ARG A 26 16.00 62.77 -29.51
CA ARG A 26 15.72 64.14 -29.96
C ARG A 26 14.56 64.73 -29.15
N VAL A 27 14.69 66.01 -28.82
CA VAL A 27 13.80 66.76 -27.93
C VAL A 27 12.87 67.65 -28.76
N ILE A 28 11.61 67.77 -28.35
CA ILE A 28 10.65 68.81 -28.78
C ILE A 28 9.96 69.33 -27.52
N SER A 29 9.70 70.64 -27.44
CA SER A 29 9.40 71.35 -26.19
C SER A 29 8.18 72.28 -26.26
N GLY A 30 7.32 72.20 -25.24
CA GLY A 30 6.39 73.26 -24.81
C GLY A 30 4.91 73.08 -25.21
N PRO A 31 3.96 73.78 -24.56
CA PRO A 31 4.09 74.67 -23.39
C PRO A 31 3.32 74.19 -22.14
N THR A 32 3.39 75.01 -21.08
CA THR A 32 3.00 74.69 -19.69
C THR A 32 1.51 74.88 -19.38
N THR A 33 0.90 73.94 -18.67
CA THR A 33 -0.29 74.18 -17.83
C THR A 33 -0.13 73.44 -16.51
N ALA A 34 -0.21 74.15 -15.37
CA ALA A 34 -0.08 73.56 -14.05
C ALA A 34 -1.47 73.27 -13.46
N LEU A 35 -1.67 72.05 -12.94
CA LEU A 35 -2.49 71.74 -11.75
C LEU A 35 -2.41 70.25 -11.41
N ASN A 36 -2.36 69.96 -10.10
CA ASN A 36 -2.43 68.65 -9.43
C ASN A 36 -1.24 67.68 -9.65
N SER A 37 -0.34 67.65 -8.66
CA SER A 37 0.67 66.61 -8.49
C SER A 37 0.01 65.25 -8.16
N PRO A 38 0.37 64.14 -8.82
CA PRO A 38 0.01 62.80 -8.33
C PRO A 38 0.82 62.47 -7.06
N PRO A 39 0.35 61.52 -6.22
CA PRO A 39 1.10 61.04 -5.08
C PRO A 39 2.45 60.44 -5.52
N LEU A 40 3.49 60.62 -4.69
CA LEU A 40 4.74 59.89 -4.87
C LEU A 40 4.49 58.38 -4.82
N PRO A 41 5.21 57.57 -5.62
CA PRO A 41 5.17 56.12 -5.43
C PRO A 41 5.67 55.79 -4.01
N PRO A 42 5.09 54.79 -3.33
CA PRO A 42 5.60 54.36 -2.03
C PRO A 42 7.05 53.90 -2.18
N GLU A 43 7.86 54.15 -1.14
CA GLU A 43 9.22 53.61 -1.06
C GLU A 43 9.21 52.09 -1.26
N PRO A 44 10.26 51.50 -1.87
CA PRO A 44 10.36 50.06 -1.99
C PRO A 44 10.41 49.45 -0.59
N GLN A 45 9.30 48.82 -0.18
CA GLN A 45 9.31 47.97 0.99
C GLN A 45 10.36 46.87 0.79
N PRO A 46 11.08 46.45 1.86
CA PRO A 46 11.98 45.32 1.75
C PRO A 46 11.22 44.12 1.20
N ASP A 47 11.78 43.47 0.17
CA ASP A 47 11.11 42.42 -0.59
C ASP A 47 10.46 41.40 0.35
N ARG A 48 9.12 41.37 0.35
CA ARG A 48 8.39 40.24 0.92
C ARG A 48 8.88 39.01 0.15
N PRO A 49 9.41 37.97 0.82
CA PRO A 49 9.88 36.78 0.11
C PRO A 49 8.73 36.25 -0.74
N SER A 50 9.02 36.09 -2.04
CA SER A 50 8.03 35.59 -3.00
C SER A 50 7.53 34.23 -2.50
N PRO A 51 6.21 33.94 -2.47
CA PRO A 51 5.64 32.71 -1.91
C PRO A 51 6.06 31.40 -2.63
N TRP A 52 6.96 31.54 -3.60
CA TRP A 52 7.57 30.50 -4.40
C TRP A 52 8.79 29.89 -3.70
N CYS A 53 9.53 30.66 -2.90
CA CYS A 53 10.56 30.13 -2.00
C CYS A 53 9.92 29.61 -0.71
N ALA A 54 9.68 28.30 -0.65
CA ALA A 54 9.69 27.63 0.65
C ALA A 54 11.16 27.59 1.10
N GLU A 55 11.46 28.00 2.33
CA GLU A 55 12.79 27.85 2.91
C GLU A 55 13.18 26.37 2.84
N ASN A 56 14.45 26.09 2.54
CA ASN A 56 14.93 24.71 2.37
C ASN A 56 15.07 24.05 3.75
N PRO A 57 14.19 23.12 4.15
CA PRO A 57 14.15 22.61 5.52
C PRO A 57 15.33 21.69 5.84
N VAL A 58 16.16 21.35 4.85
CA VAL A 58 17.34 20.50 5.03
C VAL A 58 18.67 21.26 5.00
N GLU A 59 18.68 22.56 4.65
CA GLU A 59 19.92 23.34 4.47
C GLU A 59 20.72 23.52 5.77
N ALA A 60 20.02 23.67 6.90
CA ALA A 60 20.64 23.84 8.22
C ALA A 60 20.98 22.50 8.92
N LEU A 61 20.72 21.35 8.29
CA LEU A 61 20.88 20.04 8.95
C LEU A 61 22.34 19.54 8.87
N PRO A 62 22.94 19.09 9.98
CA PRO A 62 24.30 18.54 9.96
C PRO A 62 24.32 17.15 9.33
N SER A 63 25.42 16.79 8.64
CA SER A 63 25.57 15.48 7.99
C SER A 63 25.30 14.30 8.91
N SER A 64 25.65 14.40 10.19
CA SER A 64 25.39 13.35 11.20
C SER A 64 23.89 13.01 11.33
N THR A 65 23.02 14.00 11.17
CA THR A 65 21.56 13.83 11.22
C THR A 65 21.04 13.18 9.94
N ILE A 66 21.58 13.54 8.78
CA ILE A 66 21.23 12.92 7.50
C ILE A 66 21.71 11.45 7.48
N ILE A 67 22.93 11.19 7.97
CA ILE A 67 23.49 9.84 8.16
C ILE A 67 22.61 8.99 9.10
N ALA A 68 22.14 9.56 10.21
CA ALA A 68 21.20 8.89 11.10
C ALA A 68 19.84 8.60 10.43
N ALA A 69 19.37 9.46 9.54
CA ALA A 69 18.20 9.18 8.70
C ALA A 69 18.47 8.04 7.71
N CYS A 70 19.65 7.96 7.08
CA CYS A 70 20.03 6.83 6.21
C CYS A 70 20.05 5.48 6.96
N GLU A 71 20.58 5.42 8.19
CA GLU A 71 20.52 4.21 9.03
C GLU A 71 19.09 3.85 9.42
N THR A 72 18.28 4.86 9.76
CA THR A 72 16.86 4.68 10.10
C THR A 72 16.09 4.11 8.91
N TYR A 73 16.33 4.66 7.71
CA TYR A 73 15.74 4.20 6.46
C TYR A 73 16.07 2.74 6.18
N ARG A 74 17.35 2.39 6.18
CA ARG A 74 17.85 1.03 5.89
C ARG A 74 17.25 -0.02 6.82
N LYS A 75 17.00 0.33 8.08
CA LYS A 75 16.38 -0.57 9.09
C LYS A 75 14.86 -0.64 8.97
N LYS A 76 14.18 0.49 8.80
CA LYS A 76 12.70 0.57 8.84
C LYS A 76 11.99 0.36 7.51
N PHE A 77 12.70 0.47 6.39
CA PHE A 77 12.18 0.24 5.04
C PHE A 77 13.04 -0.78 4.28
N PRO A 78 13.24 -2.01 4.81
CA PRO A 78 14.17 -2.98 4.23
C PRO A 78 13.76 -3.47 2.83
N VAL A 79 12.48 -3.42 2.49
CA VAL A 79 11.97 -3.71 1.13
C VAL A 79 12.39 -2.65 0.09
N ALA A 80 12.86 -1.49 0.57
CA ALA A 80 13.32 -0.37 -0.23
C ALA A 80 14.84 -0.17 -0.11
N ASN A 81 15.61 -1.25 0.11
CA ASN A 81 17.06 -1.25 0.25
C ASN A 81 17.80 -1.04 -1.09
N PHE A 82 17.52 0.07 -1.78
CA PHE A 82 18.13 0.49 -3.05
C PHE A 82 19.25 1.54 -2.90
N LEU A 83 19.51 2.01 -1.67
CA LEU A 83 20.59 2.94 -1.37
C LEU A 83 21.89 2.17 -1.15
N HIS A 84 22.95 2.49 -1.89
CA HIS A 84 24.26 1.92 -1.58
C HIS A 84 24.85 2.64 -0.37
N TYR A 85 24.57 2.10 0.82
CA TYR A 85 24.87 2.75 2.09
C TYR A 85 26.35 3.17 2.25
N PRO A 86 27.37 2.33 1.92
CA PRO A 86 28.77 2.74 2.05
C PRO A 86 29.15 3.96 1.19
N SER A 87 28.65 4.05 -0.05
CA SER A 87 28.92 5.19 -0.93
C SER A 87 28.20 6.46 -0.46
N LEU A 88 26.92 6.34 -0.09
CA LEU A 88 26.11 7.48 0.35
C LEU A 88 26.68 8.13 1.62
N ILE A 89 27.18 7.31 2.57
CA ILE A 89 27.82 7.83 3.78
C ILE A 89 29.18 8.48 3.48
N ALA A 90 29.97 7.91 2.57
CA ALA A 90 31.23 8.52 2.13
C ALA A 90 30.99 9.88 1.44
N GLU A 91 29.94 9.99 0.61
CA GLU A 91 29.52 11.24 -0.02
C GLU A 91 29.05 12.27 1.02
N LEU A 92 28.09 11.92 1.89
CA LEU A 92 27.58 12.80 2.96
C LEU A 92 28.66 13.26 3.95
N SER A 93 29.74 12.50 4.10
CA SER A 93 30.88 12.84 4.98
C SER A 93 31.93 13.74 4.31
N SER A 94 32.03 13.70 2.97
CA SER A 94 33.08 14.41 2.21
C SER A 94 32.57 15.66 1.50
N ASN A 95 31.36 15.61 0.94
CA ASN A 95 30.70 16.73 0.29
C ASN A 95 29.17 16.64 0.49
N PRO A 96 28.62 17.11 1.62
CA PRO A 96 27.19 17.03 1.89
C PRO A 96 26.33 17.74 0.83
N ALA A 97 26.89 18.75 0.17
CA ALA A 97 26.22 19.58 -0.84
C ALA A 97 26.10 18.92 -2.23
N SER A 98 26.69 17.73 -2.48
CA SER A 98 26.41 16.99 -3.72
C SER A 98 25.13 16.15 -3.65
N VAL A 99 24.64 15.84 -2.45
CA VAL A 99 23.40 15.08 -2.26
C VAL A 99 22.20 16.02 -2.46
N ASP A 100 21.27 15.61 -3.32
CA ASP A 100 20.11 16.42 -3.70
C ASP A 100 19.22 16.77 -2.48
N PRO A 101 18.92 18.05 -2.19
CA PRO A 101 18.04 18.44 -1.08
C PRO A 101 16.65 17.81 -1.14
N VAL A 102 16.14 17.53 -2.35
CA VAL A 102 14.85 16.84 -2.55
C VAL A 102 14.91 15.41 -2.03
N PHE A 103 16.04 14.72 -2.24
CA PHE A 103 16.28 13.38 -1.74
C PHE A 103 16.42 13.36 -0.21
N VAL A 104 17.14 14.31 0.38
CA VAL A 104 17.27 14.42 1.84
C VAL A 104 15.91 14.69 2.50
N ALA A 105 15.08 15.56 1.90
CA ALA A 105 13.73 15.84 2.39
C ALA A 105 12.80 14.61 2.25
N ALA A 106 12.84 13.91 1.11
CA ALA A 106 12.08 12.67 0.92
C ALA A 106 12.49 11.58 1.93
N LEU A 107 13.78 11.42 2.20
CA LEU A 107 14.33 10.53 3.23
C LEU A 107 13.81 10.88 4.63
N LEU A 108 13.86 12.17 5.01
CA LEU A 108 13.41 12.63 6.32
C LEU A 108 11.90 12.50 6.51
N SER A 109 11.09 12.71 5.47
CA SER A 109 9.63 12.47 5.50
C SER A 109 9.26 11.05 5.92
N LEU A 110 10.15 10.07 5.65
CA LEU A 110 10.01 8.68 6.09
C LEU A 110 10.62 8.41 7.45
N CYS A 111 11.78 9.01 7.75
CA CYS A 111 12.61 8.61 8.88
C CYS A 111 12.32 9.36 10.18
N VAL A 112 11.93 10.64 10.14
CA VAL A 112 11.87 11.49 11.35
C VAL A 112 10.96 10.93 12.44
N ARG A 113 9.84 10.28 12.07
CA ARG A 113 8.91 9.60 12.99
C ARG A 113 9.55 8.45 13.81
N PHE A 114 10.72 7.98 13.43
CA PHE A 114 11.49 6.93 14.13
C PHE A 114 12.80 7.45 14.74
N MET A 115 13.11 8.75 14.59
CA MET A 115 14.34 9.36 15.08
C MET A 115 14.10 10.05 16.43
N PRO A 116 15.04 9.98 17.38
CA PRO A 116 14.88 10.59 18.71
C PRO A 116 15.22 12.10 18.75
N ASP A 117 15.60 12.71 17.62
CA ASP A 117 16.05 14.11 17.60
C ASP A 117 14.86 15.08 17.50
N HIS A 118 14.42 15.58 18.66
CA HIS A 118 13.32 16.55 18.79
C HIS A 118 13.58 17.92 18.14
N ARG A 119 14.75 18.16 17.55
CA ARG A 119 15.07 19.38 16.80
C ARG A 119 14.69 19.28 15.32
N LEU A 120 14.26 18.11 14.86
CA LEU A 120 13.76 17.91 13.50
C LEU A 120 12.32 18.38 13.39
N GLU A 121 11.98 18.93 12.23
CA GLU A 121 10.63 19.34 11.90
C GLU A 121 9.69 18.13 11.72
N ALA A 122 8.39 18.38 11.65
CA ALA A 122 7.40 17.35 11.33
C ALA A 122 7.70 16.66 9.98
N ALA A 123 7.28 15.41 9.83
CA ALA A 123 7.48 14.64 8.59
C ALA A 123 6.82 15.33 7.38
N GLU A 124 5.71 16.00 7.66
CA GLU A 124 4.90 16.82 6.77
C GLU A 124 5.72 17.96 6.15
N THR A 125 6.52 18.70 6.94
CA THR A 125 7.36 19.80 6.46
C THR A 125 8.36 19.33 5.39
N TYR A 126 9.02 18.20 5.63
CA TYR A 126 9.96 17.61 4.66
C TYR A 126 9.23 17.06 3.42
N ALA A 127 8.08 16.43 3.61
CA ALA A 127 7.27 15.89 2.52
C ALA A 127 6.72 16.99 1.60
N GLU A 128 6.25 18.10 2.15
CA GLU A 128 5.71 19.23 1.37
C GLU A 128 6.78 19.86 0.49
N TYR A 129 7.99 20.08 1.05
CA TYR A 129 9.14 20.54 0.28
C TYR A 129 9.48 19.54 -0.85
N ALA A 130 9.65 18.26 -0.52
CA ALA A 130 9.99 17.24 -1.51
C ALA A 130 8.92 17.12 -2.61
N CYS A 131 7.63 17.02 -2.26
CA CYS A 131 6.52 16.99 -3.22
C CYS A 131 6.51 18.21 -4.15
N LYS A 132 6.70 19.42 -3.60
CA LYS A 132 6.73 20.66 -4.40
C LYS A 132 7.89 20.65 -5.39
N GLN A 133 9.09 20.28 -4.96
CA GLN A 133 10.25 20.21 -5.85
C GLN A 133 10.11 19.10 -6.90
N LEU A 134 9.62 17.91 -6.52
CA LEU A 134 9.36 16.81 -7.45
C LEU A 134 8.31 17.18 -8.52
N ALA A 135 7.29 17.96 -8.16
CA ALA A 135 6.32 18.50 -9.13
C ALA A 135 6.96 19.50 -10.11
N HIS A 136 7.83 20.40 -9.64
CA HIS A 136 8.58 21.32 -10.51
C HIS A 136 9.53 20.58 -11.45
N ARG A 137 10.12 19.46 -10.99
CA ARG A 137 11.13 18.68 -11.71
C ARG A 137 10.54 17.48 -12.48
N ALA A 138 9.22 17.35 -12.54
CA ALA A 138 8.51 16.21 -13.14
C ALA A 138 8.81 15.97 -14.64
N PHE A 139 9.23 17.03 -15.35
CA PHE A 139 9.59 16.99 -16.78
C PHE A 139 11.09 17.23 -17.03
N GLU A 140 11.93 17.20 -16.00
CA GLU A 140 13.39 17.17 -16.17
C GLU A 140 13.86 15.82 -16.72
N ALA A 141 15.13 15.75 -17.16
CA ALA A 141 15.76 14.49 -17.48
C ALA A 141 15.75 13.57 -16.24
N PRO A 142 15.42 12.27 -16.39
CA PRO A 142 15.34 11.36 -15.25
C PRO A 142 16.70 11.24 -14.58
N SER A 143 16.71 11.18 -13.25
CA SER A 143 17.90 10.94 -12.45
C SER A 143 17.61 9.92 -11.35
N LEU A 144 18.64 9.21 -10.90
CA LEU A 144 18.50 8.21 -9.84
C LEU A 144 17.96 8.83 -8.54
N TYR A 145 18.46 10.02 -8.17
CA TYR A 145 17.97 10.75 -7.00
C TYR A 145 16.48 11.15 -7.12
N LEU A 146 16.02 11.62 -8.29
CA LEU A 146 14.60 11.94 -8.50
C LEU A 146 13.72 10.69 -8.40
N ALA A 147 14.10 9.59 -9.08
CA ALA A 147 13.36 8.33 -9.02
C ALA A 147 13.28 7.78 -7.58
N GLN A 148 14.40 7.79 -6.84
CA GLN A 148 14.46 7.34 -5.46
C GLN A 148 13.66 8.23 -4.50
N SER A 149 13.68 9.55 -4.72
CA SER A 149 12.86 10.50 -3.95
C SER A 149 11.37 10.25 -4.16
N LEU A 150 10.94 10.00 -5.40
CA LEU A 150 9.56 9.63 -5.72
C LEU A 150 9.14 8.33 -5.03
N VAL A 151 9.99 7.30 -5.04
CA VAL A 151 9.73 6.03 -4.32
C VAL A 151 9.58 6.25 -2.81
N MET A 152 10.39 7.12 -2.20
CA MET A 152 10.24 7.46 -0.77
C MET A 152 8.94 8.21 -0.48
N ILE A 153 8.58 9.19 -1.33
CA ILE A 153 7.33 9.95 -1.20
C ILE A 153 6.10 9.06 -1.43
N THR A 154 6.17 8.05 -2.30
CA THR A 154 5.11 7.04 -2.45
C THR A 154 4.78 6.34 -1.13
N PHE A 155 5.80 5.89 -0.38
CA PHE A 155 5.59 5.29 0.94
C PHE A 155 5.00 6.29 1.95
N TYR A 156 5.46 7.54 1.92
CA TYR A 156 4.97 8.59 2.82
C TYR A 156 3.49 8.92 2.55
N GLU A 157 3.11 9.16 1.29
CA GLU A 157 1.75 9.47 0.88
C GLU A 157 0.78 8.32 1.19
N TRP A 158 1.22 7.06 0.97
CA TRP A 158 0.42 5.89 1.31
C TRP A 158 0.22 5.76 2.83
N GLY A 159 1.29 5.85 3.62
CA GLY A 159 1.21 5.83 5.09
C GLY A 159 0.44 7.01 5.68
N SER A 160 0.37 8.13 4.96
CA SER A 160 -0.46 9.29 5.30
C SER A 160 -1.94 9.16 4.89
N GLY A 161 -2.36 8.01 4.33
CA GLY A 161 -3.74 7.80 3.90
C GLY A 161 -4.13 8.55 2.63
N ARG A 162 -3.16 8.93 1.77
CA ARG A 162 -3.38 9.61 0.48
C ARG A 162 -2.97 8.72 -0.69
N PRO A 163 -3.61 7.54 -0.87
CA PRO A 163 -3.09 6.50 -1.76
C PRO A 163 -3.15 6.86 -3.25
N TYR A 164 -3.95 7.86 -3.65
CA TYR A 164 -3.93 8.41 -5.03
C TYR A 164 -2.60 9.07 -5.36
N LYS A 165 -2.13 9.95 -4.46
CA LYS A 165 -0.85 10.63 -4.61
C LYS A 165 0.29 9.62 -4.62
N ALA A 166 0.24 8.60 -3.75
CA ALA A 166 1.17 7.49 -3.76
C ALA A 166 1.21 6.77 -5.12
N TRP A 167 0.04 6.43 -5.69
CA TRP A 167 -0.03 5.81 -7.02
C TRP A 167 0.56 6.68 -8.12
N MET A 168 0.26 7.99 -8.14
CA MET A 168 0.82 8.94 -9.10
C MET A 168 2.36 9.04 -8.99
N TYR A 169 2.91 9.17 -7.79
CA TYR A 169 4.35 9.23 -7.57
C TYR A 169 5.05 7.89 -7.90
N SER A 170 4.41 6.75 -7.62
CA SER A 170 4.89 5.42 -8.02
C SER A 170 4.99 5.28 -9.54
N GLY A 171 3.97 5.74 -10.28
CA GLY A 171 3.98 5.77 -11.74
C GLY A 171 5.11 6.65 -12.30
N MET A 172 5.28 7.85 -11.76
CA MET A 172 6.40 8.74 -12.14
C MET A 172 7.77 8.09 -11.89
N ALA A 173 7.97 7.48 -10.71
CA ALA A 173 9.20 6.76 -10.39
C ALA A 173 9.46 5.61 -11.37
N THR A 174 8.40 4.85 -11.70
CA THR A 174 8.44 3.71 -12.63
C THR A 174 8.91 4.13 -14.03
N TYR A 175 8.37 5.21 -14.59
CA TYR A 175 8.81 5.70 -15.91
C TYR A 175 10.24 6.23 -15.89
N MET A 176 10.64 6.97 -14.84
CA MET A 176 12.03 7.44 -14.70
C MET A 176 13.01 6.27 -14.61
N ILE A 177 12.72 5.25 -13.79
CA ILE A 177 13.64 4.13 -13.58
C ILE A 177 13.73 3.19 -14.80
N GLN A 178 12.63 3.00 -15.54
CA GLN A 178 12.65 2.28 -16.83
C GLN A 178 13.55 2.98 -17.85
N SER A 179 13.46 4.32 -17.96
CA SER A 179 14.29 5.12 -18.86
C SER A 179 15.78 5.05 -18.49
N LEU A 180 16.10 5.11 -17.19
CA LEU A 180 17.47 5.01 -16.68
C LEU A 180 18.06 3.62 -16.88
N LEU A 181 17.30 2.55 -16.59
CA LEU A 181 17.74 1.17 -16.84
C LEU A 181 18.04 0.94 -18.31
N LYS A 182 17.12 1.33 -19.21
CA LYS A 182 17.37 1.24 -20.66
C LYS A 182 18.65 1.98 -21.07
N THR A 183 18.86 3.19 -20.55
CA THR A 183 20.06 3.98 -20.84
C THR A 183 21.34 3.29 -20.33
N ALA A 184 21.28 2.65 -19.17
CA ALA A 184 22.40 1.90 -18.60
C ALA A 184 22.69 0.61 -19.39
N ASP A 185 21.66 -0.15 -19.74
CA ASP A 185 21.77 -1.37 -20.55
C ASP A 185 22.35 -1.04 -21.94
N ASP A 186 21.79 -0.05 -22.64
CA ASP A 186 22.30 0.44 -23.94
C ASP A 186 23.79 0.86 -23.81
N SER A 187 24.17 1.55 -22.73
CA SER A 187 25.56 1.97 -22.49
C SER A 187 26.51 0.79 -22.25
N MET A 188 26.07 -0.22 -21.48
CA MET A 188 26.84 -1.43 -21.18
C MET A 188 27.10 -2.28 -22.42
N GLU A 189 26.15 -2.38 -23.34
CA GLU A 189 26.34 -3.07 -24.62
C GLU A 189 27.43 -2.41 -25.48
N HIS A 190 27.54 -1.08 -25.43
CA HIS A 190 28.51 -0.31 -26.21
C HIS A 190 29.90 -0.19 -25.54
N ASN A 191 29.97 -0.15 -24.20
CA ASN A 191 31.23 -0.16 -23.47
C ASN A 191 31.21 -1.10 -22.24
N PRO A 192 31.48 -2.40 -22.43
CA PRO A 192 31.45 -3.37 -21.34
C PRO A 192 32.59 -3.23 -20.31
N GLN A 193 33.61 -2.38 -20.56
CA GLN A 193 34.69 -2.14 -19.60
C GLN A 193 34.28 -1.14 -18.51
N ASP A 194 33.46 -0.15 -18.84
CA ASP A 194 32.93 0.83 -17.87
C ASP A 194 31.95 0.19 -16.87
N PHE A 195 31.36 -0.96 -17.21
CA PHE A 195 30.41 -1.67 -16.36
C PHE A 195 30.97 -1.97 -14.97
N GLN A 196 32.26 -2.31 -14.84
CA GLN A 196 32.86 -2.60 -13.54
C GLN A 196 32.93 -1.35 -12.64
N ALA A 197 33.10 -0.15 -13.21
CA ALA A 197 33.08 1.11 -12.47
C ALA A 197 31.66 1.53 -12.06
N SER A 198 30.67 1.22 -12.91
CA SER A 198 29.26 1.60 -12.71
C SER A 198 28.40 0.52 -12.04
N GLN A 199 28.96 -0.64 -11.67
CA GLN A 199 28.18 -1.80 -11.21
C GLN A 199 27.29 -1.48 -10.00
N THR A 200 27.80 -0.74 -9.01
CA THR A 200 27.04 -0.31 -7.84
C THR A 200 25.84 0.55 -8.24
N GLN A 201 26.05 1.52 -9.13
CA GLN A 201 24.99 2.40 -9.63
C GLN A 201 23.93 1.62 -10.41
N TYR A 202 24.33 0.63 -11.21
CA TYR A 202 23.42 -0.27 -11.91
C TYR A 202 22.62 -1.17 -10.98
N GLU A 203 23.23 -1.68 -9.90
CA GLU A 203 22.49 -2.42 -8.86
C GLU A 203 21.51 -1.52 -8.10
N GLN A 204 21.84 -0.24 -7.87
CA GLN A 204 20.88 0.75 -7.36
C GLN A 204 19.70 0.94 -8.32
N LEU A 205 19.95 1.02 -9.65
CA LEU A 205 18.88 1.10 -10.64
C LEU A 205 17.94 -0.10 -10.59
N VAL A 206 18.51 -1.31 -10.55
CA VAL A 206 17.76 -2.58 -10.45
C VAL A 206 16.96 -2.65 -9.15
N ARG A 207 17.55 -2.30 -8.01
CA ARG A 207 16.87 -2.31 -6.70
C ARG A 207 15.77 -1.26 -6.61
N THR A 208 15.97 -0.05 -7.16
CA THR A 208 14.91 0.97 -7.25
C THR A 208 13.77 0.48 -8.15
N TYR A 209 14.06 -0.17 -9.28
CA TYR A 209 13.03 -0.75 -10.15
C TYR A 209 12.17 -1.82 -9.45
N TRP A 210 12.80 -2.75 -8.73
CA TRP A 210 12.06 -3.78 -7.98
C TRP A 210 11.32 -3.23 -6.76
N CYS A 211 11.74 -2.09 -6.21
CA CYS A 211 10.96 -1.35 -5.23
C CYS A 211 9.70 -0.72 -5.87
N CYS A 212 9.80 -0.12 -7.06
CA CYS A 212 8.64 0.35 -7.82
C CYS A 212 7.67 -0.80 -8.14
N PHE A 213 8.19 -1.98 -8.51
CA PHE A 213 7.37 -3.20 -8.71
C PHE A 213 6.61 -3.62 -7.44
N ALA A 214 7.27 -3.63 -6.28
CA ALA A 214 6.61 -3.94 -5.01
C ALA A 214 5.53 -2.91 -4.67
N GLN A 215 5.79 -1.62 -4.92
CA GLN A 215 4.80 -0.55 -4.74
C GLN A 215 3.60 -0.68 -5.70
N ASP A 216 3.79 -1.04 -6.97
CA ASP A 216 2.70 -1.32 -7.92
C ASP A 216 1.82 -2.48 -7.43
N CYS A 217 2.44 -3.54 -6.88
CA CYS A 217 1.72 -4.65 -6.25
C CYS A 217 0.91 -4.20 -5.02
N GLU A 218 1.51 -3.43 -4.11
CA GLU A 218 0.81 -2.95 -2.89
C GLU A 218 -0.34 -2.00 -3.24
N LEU A 219 -0.14 -1.05 -4.15
CA LEU A 219 -1.10 0.02 -4.48
C LEU A 219 -2.24 -0.44 -5.39
N SER A 220 -1.97 -1.30 -6.38
CA SER A 220 -3.00 -1.80 -7.32
C SER A 220 -3.76 -3.04 -6.83
N SER A 221 -3.72 -3.28 -5.53
CA SER A 221 -4.40 -4.41 -4.87
C SER A 221 -5.88 -4.16 -4.55
N GLY A 222 -6.30 -2.88 -4.43
CA GLY A 222 -7.69 -2.49 -4.14
C GLY A 222 -8.49 -2.01 -5.36
N ALA A 223 -7.93 -1.09 -6.14
CA ALA A 223 -8.63 -0.45 -7.27
C ALA A 223 -8.87 -1.41 -8.44
N ARG A 224 -9.80 -1.07 -9.36
CA ARG A 224 -9.94 -1.70 -10.69
C ARG A 224 -8.78 -1.35 -11.65
N GLN A 225 -7.59 -1.09 -11.11
CA GLN A 225 -6.39 -0.74 -11.85
C GLN A 225 -5.65 -1.98 -12.34
N HIS A 226 -5.15 -1.92 -13.56
CA HIS A 226 -4.21 -2.90 -14.08
C HIS A 226 -2.83 -2.64 -13.47
N PHE A 227 -2.06 -3.70 -13.20
CA PHE A 227 -0.65 -3.56 -12.82
C PHE A 227 0.10 -2.87 -13.97
N ALA A 228 0.90 -1.87 -13.66
CA ALA A 228 1.81 -1.26 -14.63
C ALA A 228 2.98 -2.20 -14.97
N LEU A 229 3.34 -3.09 -14.03
CA LEU A 229 4.48 -4.00 -14.14
C LEU A 229 4.05 -5.47 -13.97
N SER A 230 4.67 -6.37 -14.72
CA SER A 230 4.28 -7.79 -14.79
C SER A 230 5.50 -8.68 -14.57
N PHE A 231 5.59 -9.36 -13.43
CA PHE A 231 6.77 -10.17 -13.03
C PHE A 231 7.26 -11.13 -14.12
N ARG A 232 6.34 -11.66 -14.94
CA ARG A 232 6.63 -12.64 -16.00
C ARG A 232 7.09 -12.03 -17.33
N GLN A 233 7.00 -10.71 -17.50
CA GLN A 233 7.31 -9.98 -18.74
C GLN A 233 8.47 -8.98 -18.56
N ILE A 234 9.17 -9.06 -17.42
CA ILE A 234 10.27 -8.17 -17.06
C ILE A 234 11.61 -8.78 -17.47
N SER A 235 12.38 -8.04 -18.27
CA SER A 235 13.76 -8.37 -18.66
C SER A 235 14.82 -7.82 -17.70
N VAL A 236 14.40 -7.17 -16.61
CA VAL A 236 15.31 -6.68 -15.55
C VAL A 236 15.70 -7.86 -14.65
N PRO A 237 16.99 -8.10 -14.38
CA PRO A 237 17.43 -9.12 -13.43
C PRO A 237 16.99 -8.79 -12.00
N LEU A 238 16.79 -9.82 -11.18
CA LEU A 238 16.47 -9.69 -9.75
C LEU A 238 17.66 -9.12 -8.96
N PRO A 239 17.42 -8.50 -7.79
CA PRO A 239 18.48 -7.96 -6.94
C PRO A 239 19.57 -8.99 -6.60
N THR A 240 20.81 -8.52 -6.59
CA THR A 240 21.96 -9.28 -6.07
C THR A 240 21.92 -9.37 -4.55
N SER A 241 22.77 -10.20 -3.96
CA SER A 241 22.86 -10.34 -2.51
C SER A 241 23.21 -9.01 -1.84
N ASP A 242 22.66 -8.74 -0.65
CA ASP A 242 22.97 -7.52 0.11
C ASP A 242 24.47 -7.44 0.43
N ARG A 243 25.13 -8.57 0.65
CA ARG A 243 26.59 -8.64 0.81
C ARG A 243 27.32 -8.21 -0.46
N ASP A 244 26.99 -8.76 -1.63
CA ASP A 244 27.70 -8.42 -2.87
C ASP A 244 27.43 -6.96 -3.28
N PHE A 245 26.21 -6.46 -3.09
CA PHE A 245 25.87 -5.05 -3.29
C PHE A 245 26.72 -4.12 -2.40
N ASN A 246 26.73 -4.33 -1.08
CA ASN A 246 27.48 -3.49 -0.14
C ASN A 246 29.00 -3.50 -0.36
N PHE A 247 29.56 -4.60 -0.87
CA PHE A 247 30.98 -4.69 -1.21
C PHE A 247 31.32 -4.36 -2.67
N GLY A 248 30.35 -3.94 -3.49
CA GLY A 248 30.55 -3.63 -4.91
C GLY A 248 31.10 -4.81 -5.72
N ARG A 249 30.64 -6.04 -5.43
CA ARG A 249 31.15 -7.28 -6.04
C ARG A 249 30.32 -7.68 -7.26
N LEU A 250 31.01 -8.07 -8.33
CA LEU A 250 30.38 -8.69 -9.49
C LEU A 250 29.85 -10.09 -9.11
N SER A 251 28.53 -10.24 -9.01
CA SER A 251 27.89 -11.55 -8.90
C SER A 251 28.07 -12.31 -10.23
N SER A 252 28.70 -13.49 -10.19
CA SER A 252 28.99 -14.29 -11.39
C SER A 252 27.75 -14.78 -12.14
N HIS A 253 26.60 -14.80 -11.47
CA HIS A 253 25.28 -15.07 -12.03
C HIS A 253 24.28 -14.10 -11.41
N ARG A 254 23.40 -13.51 -12.24
CA ARG A 254 22.25 -12.73 -11.78
C ARG A 254 20.98 -13.53 -12.07
N LEU A 255 20.12 -13.65 -11.06
CA LEU A 255 18.84 -14.35 -11.18
C LEU A 255 17.88 -13.56 -12.06
N MET A 256 17.23 -14.20 -13.01
CA MET A 256 16.09 -13.63 -13.74
C MET A 256 14.76 -14.02 -13.08
N PRO A 257 13.66 -13.26 -13.29
CA PRO A 257 12.32 -13.65 -12.84
C PRO A 257 11.90 -15.06 -13.29
N SER A 258 12.36 -15.50 -14.46
CA SER A 258 12.18 -16.87 -14.99
C SER A 258 12.87 -17.96 -14.18
N ASP A 259 13.94 -17.63 -13.44
CA ASP A 259 14.76 -18.58 -12.71
C ASP A 259 14.19 -18.91 -11.32
N MET A 260 13.14 -18.21 -10.89
CA MET A 260 12.45 -18.40 -9.62
C MET A 260 11.53 -19.63 -9.63
N SER A 261 12.09 -20.79 -9.94
CA SER A 261 11.45 -22.10 -9.90
C SER A 261 12.40 -23.18 -9.39
N LYS A 262 11.85 -24.22 -8.75
CA LYS A 262 12.56 -25.40 -8.21
C LYS A 262 13.43 -26.13 -9.23
N HIS A 263 13.16 -25.93 -10.52
CA HIS A 263 13.91 -26.49 -11.64
C HIS A 263 15.25 -25.76 -11.90
N SER A 264 15.36 -24.48 -11.52
CA SER A 264 16.62 -23.75 -11.57
C SER A 264 17.52 -24.17 -10.39
N PRO A 265 18.84 -24.37 -10.62
CA PRO A 265 19.79 -24.57 -9.53
C PRO A 265 20.13 -23.27 -8.80
N LEU A 266 19.93 -22.11 -9.44
CA LEU A 266 20.37 -20.80 -8.92
C LEU A 266 19.46 -20.25 -7.81
N SER A 267 18.19 -20.66 -7.78
CA SER A 267 17.18 -20.14 -6.84
C SER A 267 16.89 -21.08 -5.66
N ARG A 268 17.72 -22.13 -5.46
CA ARG A 268 17.57 -23.07 -4.34
C ARG A 268 18.27 -22.55 -3.08
N ASN A 269 17.64 -22.76 -1.93
CA ASN A 269 18.15 -22.37 -0.60
C ASN A 269 18.52 -20.88 -0.52
N LEU A 270 17.64 -20.00 -1.01
CA LEU A 270 17.82 -18.55 -0.91
C LEU A 270 17.83 -18.12 0.56
N THR A 271 18.97 -17.62 1.02
CA THR A 271 19.16 -17.12 2.39
C THR A 271 18.66 -15.67 2.53
N ILE A 272 18.68 -15.13 3.76
CA ILE A 272 18.27 -13.75 4.05
C ILE A 272 19.07 -12.68 3.27
N ASP A 273 20.28 -13.02 2.82
CA ASP A 273 21.13 -12.16 1.97
C ASP A 273 20.50 -11.88 0.59
N TYR A 274 19.60 -12.76 0.12
CA TYR A 274 18.74 -12.57 -1.05
C TYR A 274 17.32 -12.08 -0.68
N GLY A 275 17.14 -11.49 0.50
CA GLY A 275 15.83 -11.17 1.07
C GLY A 275 14.98 -10.21 0.21
N LEU A 276 15.59 -9.27 -0.52
CA LEU A 276 14.90 -8.46 -1.53
C LEU A 276 14.28 -9.33 -2.64
N THR A 277 15.07 -10.21 -3.25
CA THR A 277 14.61 -11.14 -4.29
C THR A 277 13.48 -12.05 -3.78
N ILE A 278 13.58 -12.53 -2.54
CA ILE A 278 12.54 -13.34 -1.91
C ILE A 278 11.26 -12.53 -1.72
N VAL A 279 11.32 -11.33 -1.12
CA VAL A 279 10.12 -10.55 -0.79
C VAL A 279 9.44 -9.99 -2.04
N THR A 280 10.20 -9.56 -3.05
CA THR A 280 9.68 -9.11 -4.36
C THR A 280 8.89 -10.21 -5.07
N ARG A 281 9.40 -11.45 -5.12
CA ARG A 281 8.64 -12.60 -5.66
C ARG A 281 7.42 -12.94 -4.80
N GLY A 282 7.51 -12.74 -3.49
CA GLY A 282 6.38 -12.91 -2.57
C GLY A 282 5.23 -11.94 -2.87
N PHE A 283 5.54 -10.65 -3.10
CA PHE A 283 4.54 -9.63 -3.43
C PHE A 283 3.78 -9.92 -4.74
N ASP A 284 4.45 -10.41 -5.78
CA ASP A 284 3.79 -10.86 -7.03
C ASP A 284 2.76 -11.98 -6.79
N ILE A 285 3.07 -12.93 -5.91
CA ILE A 285 2.17 -14.04 -5.57
C ILE A 285 1.02 -13.51 -4.70
N PHE A 286 1.34 -12.76 -3.65
CA PHE A 286 0.38 -12.19 -2.71
C PHE A 286 -0.66 -11.31 -3.42
N VAL A 287 -0.25 -10.43 -4.33
CA VAL A 287 -1.19 -9.51 -4.98
C VAL A 287 -2.15 -10.24 -5.94
N ARG A 288 -1.70 -11.33 -6.58
CA ARG A 288 -2.56 -12.19 -7.40
C ARG A 288 -3.55 -12.98 -6.55
N ILE A 289 -3.14 -13.45 -5.37
CA ILE A 289 -4.01 -14.05 -4.36
C ILE A 289 -5.07 -13.05 -3.86
N LEU A 290 -4.64 -11.82 -3.54
CA LEU A 290 -5.50 -10.76 -3.05
C LEU A 290 -6.54 -10.36 -4.11
N ARG A 291 -6.14 -10.17 -5.38
CA ARG A 291 -7.08 -9.94 -6.49
C ARG A 291 -8.04 -11.11 -6.69
N PHE A 292 -7.56 -12.35 -6.61
CA PHE A 292 -8.40 -13.54 -6.72
C PHE A 292 -9.47 -13.59 -5.62
N ALA A 293 -9.11 -13.37 -4.34
CA ALA A 293 -10.07 -13.26 -3.24
C ALA A 293 -11.01 -12.05 -3.40
N ASN A 294 -10.49 -10.97 -4.01
CA ASN A 294 -11.19 -9.81 -4.56
C ASN A 294 -12.41 -10.21 -5.42
N GLU A 295 -12.12 -10.93 -6.49
CA GLU A 295 -13.05 -11.30 -7.56
C GLU A 295 -14.06 -12.38 -7.14
N SER A 296 -13.69 -13.31 -6.25
CA SER A 296 -14.59 -14.34 -5.71
C SER A 296 -15.84 -13.77 -5.04
N ARG A 297 -15.73 -12.57 -4.43
CA ARG A 297 -16.83 -11.90 -3.74
C ARG A 297 -17.89 -11.37 -4.70
N ARG A 298 -17.49 -10.82 -5.85
CA ARG A 298 -18.34 -10.04 -6.78
C ARG A 298 -19.34 -10.87 -7.61
N GLY A 299 -19.59 -12.13 -7.25
CA GLY A 299 -20.44 -13.05 -8.00
C GLY A 299 -19.74 -13.52 -9.28
N ARG A 300 -19.01 -14.64 -9.22
CA ARG A 300 -18.38 -15.21 -10.41
C ARG A 300 -19.41 -15.90 -11.29
N THR A 301 -19.35 -15.65 -12.59
CA THR A 301 -20.08 -16.42 -13.60
C THR A 301 -19.79 -17.90 -13.45
N LEU A 302 -20.84 -18.73 -13.50
CA LEU A 302 -20.72 -20.19 -13.43
C LEU A 302 -19.84 -20.71 -14.58
N THR A 303 -18.62 -21.11 -14.26
CA THR A 303 -17.66 -21.74 -15.17
C THR A 303 -17.65 -23.25 -14.94
N LEU A 304 -17.48 -24.03 -16.01
CA LEU A 304 -17.45 -25.49 -15.91
C LEU A 304 -16.25 -25.96 -15.05
N PRO A 305 -16.38 -27.03 -14.24
CA PRO A 305 -15.33 -27.45 -13.30
C PRO A 305 -13.96 -27.82 -13.90
N GLN A 306 -13.87 -27.98 -15.23
CA GLN A 306 -12.63 -28.28 -15.96
C GLN A 306 -12.09 -27.07 -16.75
N ASP A 307 -12.72 -25.90 -16.65
CA ASP A 307 -12.22 -24.68 -17.27
C ASP A 307 -10.90 -24.24 -16.58
N PRO A 308 -9.82 -23.90 -17.33
CA PRO A 308 -8.58 -23.34 -16.77
C PRO A 308 -8.76 -22.02 -16.00
N SER A 309 -9.89 -21.34 -16.18
CA SER A 309 -10.34 -20.14 -15.44
C SER A 309 -11.22 -20.46 -14.22
N SER A 310 -11.57 -21.73 -13.99
CA SER A 310 -12.41 -22.12 -12.85
C SER A 310 -11.77 -21.75 -11.51
N PRO A 311 -12.54 -21.25 -10.52
CA PRO A 311 -12.02 -20.79 -9.24
C PRO A 311 -11.08 -21.77 -8.53
N ARG A 312 -11.42 -23.06 -8.57
CA ARG A 312 -10.66 -24.13 -7.94
C ARG A 312 -9.27 -24.31 -8.57
N VAL A 313 -9.19 -24.30 -9.90
CA VAL A 313 -7.91 -24.45 -10.63
C VAL A 313 -7.03 -23.22 -10.42
N VAL A 314 -7.61 -22.02 -10.37
CA VAL A 314 -6.86 -20.78 -10.08
C VAL A 314 -6.35 -20.79 -8.63
N TRP A 315 -7.18 -21.17 -7.65
CA TRP A 315 -6.76 -21.34 -6.25
C TRP A 315 -5.61 -22.33 -6.12
N GLN A 316 -5.71 -23.51 -6.74
CA GLN A 316 -4.68 -24.55 -6.70
C GLN A 316 -3.35 -24.04 -7.27
N ARG A 317 -3.38 -23.39 -8.44
CA ARG A 317 -2.19 -22.79 -9.06
C ARG A 317 -1.53 -21.74 -8.17
N LEU A 318 -2.32 -20.87 -7.52
CA LEU A 318 -1.80 -19.84 -6.62
C LEU A 318 -1.19 -20.46 -5.34
N LYS A 319 -1.80 -21.51 -4.80
CA LYS A 319 -1.26 -22.27 -3.66
C LYS A 319 0.04 -22.99 -4.01
N GLU A 320 0.11 -23.63 -5.18
CA GLU A 320 1.32 -24.28 -5.70
C GLU A 320 2.46 -23.28 -5.93
N GLU A 321 2.18 -22.10 -6.51
CA GLU A 321 3.19 -21.04 -6.68
C GLU A 321 3.69 -20.49 -5.33
N LEU A 322 2.82 -20.37 -4.32
CA LEU A 322 3.18 -19.95 -2.96
C LEU A 322 4.05 -21.00 -2.25
N ASP A 323 3.69 -22.29 -2.37
CA ASP A 323 4.44 -23.40 -1.78
C ASP A 323 5.81 -23.57 -2.45
N GLU A 324 5.90 -23.41 -3.78
CA GLU A 324 7.17 -23.41 -4.50
C GLU A 324 8.06 -22.23 -4.07
N TRP A 325 7.51 -21.02 -3.98
CA TRP A 325 8.25 -19.86 -3.47
C TRP A 325 8.74 -20.05 -2.02
N ARG A 326 7.94 -20.68 -1.16
CA ARG A 326 8.34 -21.00 0.22
C ARG A 326 9.39 -22.11 0.27
N PHE A 327 9.35 -23.06 -0.67
CA PHE A 327 10.33 -24.14 -0.82
C PHE A 327 11.71 -23.64 -1.29
N LEU A 328 11.77 -22.62 -2.15
CA LEU A 328 13.03 -22.03 -2.64
C LEU A 328 13.88 -21.35 -1.55
N GLN A 329 13.23 -20.87 -0.48
CA GLN A 329 13.90 -20.21 0.66
C GLN A 329 14.71 -21.22 1.49
N ASP A 330 15.87 -20.83 1.99
CA ASP A 330 16.54 -21.60 3.04
C ASP A 330 15.69 -21.65 4.33
N VAL A 331 15.85 -22.70 5.14
CA VAL A 331 15.09 -22.87 6.40
C VAL A 331 15.30 -21.71 7.37
N THR A 332 16.47 -21.06 7.34
CA THR A 332 16.76 -19.88 8.15
C THR A 332 15.78 -18.73 7.91
N VAL A 333 15.20 -18.60 6.71
CA VAL A 333 14.29 -17.50 6.36
C VAL A 333 12.83 -17.78 6.76
N ARG A 334 12.53 -19.00 7.25
CA ARG A 334 11.16 -19.46 7.50
C ARG A 334 10.77 -19.37 8.99
N TYR A 335 9.90 -18.43 9.34
CA TYR A 335 9.19 -18.45 10.64
C TYR A 335 8.05 -19.48 10.62
N PRO A 336 7.73 -20.17 11.74
CA PRO A 336 8.41 -20.17 13.04
C PRO A 336 9.58 -21.16 13.15
N ALA A 337 9.92 -21.88 12.08
CA ALA A 337 11.01 -22.88 12.08
C ALA A 337 12.38 -22.29 12.47
N THR A 338 12.60 -21.00 12.15
CA THR A 338 13.74 -20.22 12.62
C THR A 338 13.27 -19.05 13.48
N SER A 339 13.96 -18.85 14.61
CA SER A 339 13.77 -17.76 15.56
C SER A 339 14.02 -16.38 14.91
N ALA A 340 13.13 -15.43 15.16
CA ALA A 340 13.24 -14.07 14.65
C ALA A 340 14.40 -13.29 15.30
N GLN A 341 14.70 -13.59 16.57
CA GLN A 341 15.81 -13.02 17.34
C GLN A 341 17.16 -13.19 16.63
N ALA A 342 17.37 -14.32 15.94
CA ALA A 342 18.60 -14.58 15.19
C ALA A 342 18.79 -13.56 14.04
N HIS A 343 17.72 -13.20 13.33
CA HIS A 343 17.78 -12.18 12.27
C HIS A 343 17.90 -10.77 12.82
N VAL A 344 17.29 -10.47 13.98
CA VAL A 344 17.51 -9.19 14.66
C VAL A 344 18.98 -9.02 15.05
N ALA A 345 19.63 -10.05 15.60
CA ALA A 345 21.06 -10.03 15.93
C ALA A 345 21.97 -9.83 14.70
N LEU A 346 21.53 -10.25 13.51
CA LEU A 346 22.23 -10.03 12.24
C LEU A 346 21.86 -8.71 11.53
N GLY A 347 20.91 -7.93 12.08
CA GLY A 347 20.43 -6.68 11.47
C GLY A 347 19.45 -6.84 10.31
N TYR A 348 18.86 -8.04 10.15
CA TYR A 348 17.86 -8.39 9.12
C TYR A 348 16.46 -8.62 9.70
N GLY A 349 16.22 -8.30 10.97
CA GLY A 349 14.96 -8.55 11.67
C GLY A 349 13.73 -8.08 10.89
N GLU A 350 13.67 -6.79 10.56
CA GLU A 350 12.55 -6.21 9.82
C GLU A 350 12.36 -6.85 8.43
N LEU A 351 13.42 -7.24 7.70
CA LEU A 351 13.31 -7.92 6.41
C LEU A 351 12.75 -9.35 6.55
N PHE A 352 13.23 -10.09 7.55
CA PHE A 352 12.71 -11.40 7.91
C PHE A 352 11.23 -11.33 8.29
N ALA A 353 10.80 -10.29 9.01
CA ALA A 353 9.38 -10.05 9.27
C ALA A 353 8.60 -9.84 7.97
N TYR A 354 9.02 -8.94 7.09
CA TYR A 354 8.34 -8.68 5.81
C TYR A 354 8.15 -9.95 4.95
N ILE A 355 9.20 -10.77 4.78
CA ILE A 355 9.11 -12.04 4.02
C ILE A 355 8.05 -12.97 4.60
N ASN A 356 8.01 -13.10 5.93
CA ASN A 356 7.07 -14.01 6.59
C ASN A 356 5.65 -13.43 6.70
N LEU A 357 5.49 -12.12 6.84
CA LEU A 357 4.18 -11.44 6.75
C LEU A 357 3.53 -11.67 5.38
N VAL A 358 4.29 -11.51 4.28
CA VAL A 358 3.80 -11.78 2.91
C VAL A 358 3.33 -13.23 2.75
N TYR A 359 4.05 -14.19 3.36
CA TYR A 359 3.62 -15.59 3.39
C TYR A 359 2.29 -15.79 4.14
N PHE A 360 2.21 -15.36 5.40
CA PHE A 360 1.02 -15.59 6.23
C PHE A 360 -0.20 -14.82 5.71
N MET A 361 0.00 -13.60 5.17
CA MET A 361 -1.07 -12.88 4.48
C MET A 361 -1.58 -13.64 3.26
N SER A 362 -0.69 -14.23 2.44
CA SER A 362 -1.10 -15.08 1.32
C SER A 362 -1.91 -16.31 1.76
N ILE A 363 -1.54 -16.93 2.89
CA ILE A 363 -2.31 -18.03 3.52
C ILE A 363 -3.69 -17.52 3.97
N LEU A 364 -3.76 -16.38 4.68
CA LEU A 364 -5.01 -15.81 5.16
C LEU A 364 -6.01 -15.55 4.03
N PHE A 365 -5.59 -14.96 2.91
CA PHE A 365 -6.49 -14.70 1.79
C PHE A 365 -6.90 -15.97 1.03
N LEU A 366 -6.00 -16.94 0.83
CA LEU A 366 -6.32 -18.22 0.16
C LEU A 366 -7.33 -19.06 0.96
N TYR A 367 -7.07 -19.30 2.24
CA TYR A 367 -7.93 -20.19 3.04
C TYR A 367 -9.25 -19.54 3.45
N ARG A 368 -9.30 -18.20 3.54
CA ARG A 368 -10.55 -17.45 3.69
C ARG A 368 -11.45 -17.62 2.46
N ASP A 369 -10.88 -17.55 1.26
CA ASP A 369 -11.64 -17.75 0.02
C ASP A 369 -12.19 -19.17 -0.08
N GLN A 370 -11.38 -20.17 0.29
CA GLN A 370 -11.79 -21.57 0.36
C GLN A 370 -12.95 -21.77 1.36
N LEU A 371 -12.85 -21.21 2.57
CA LEU A 371 -13.88 -21.32 3.60
C LEU A 371 -15.20 -20.62 3.19
N LEU A 372 -15.13 -19.44 2.58
CA LEU A 372 -16.32 -18.76 2.07
C LEU A 372 -16.94 -19.47 0.86
N SER A 373 -16.14 -20.21 0.10
CA SER A 373 -16.63 -21.02 -1.01
C SER A 373 -17.31 -22.31 -0.53
N SER A 374 -16.93 -22.88 0.62
CA SER A 374 -17.66 -24.01 1.22
C SER A 374 -18.93 -23.58 1.96
N LEU A 375 -18.95 -22.38 2.54
CA LEU A 375 -20.10 -21.87 3.28
C LEU A 375 -21.28 -21.41 2.41
N LYS A 376 -21.05 -21.04 1.14
CA LYS A 376 -22.12 -20.69 0.19
C LYS A 376 -22.85 -21.96 -0.30
N PRO A 377 -24.12 -22.20 0.08
CA PRO A 377 -24.88 -23.29 -0.49
C PRO A 377 -25.12 -23.02 -1.98
N HIS A 378 -25.01 -24.04 -2.85
CA HIS A 378 -25.50 -23.96 -4.21
C HIS A 378 -27.04 -23.98 -4.21
N ALA A 379 -27.66 -22.82 -3.95
CA ALA A 379 -29.11 -22.66 -3.86
C ALA A 379 -29.86 -22.95 -5.18
N ASP A 380 -29.16 -22.97 -6.33
CA ASP A 380 -29.74 -23.09 -7.67
C ASP A 380 -29.53 -24.45 -8.37
N LEU A 381 -28.97 -25.47 -7.70
CA LEU A 381 -28.91 -26.82 -8.27
C LEU A 381 -30.10 -27.67 -7.79
N LEU A 382 -31.14 -27.61 -8.62
CA LEU A 382 -32.31 -28.49 -8.61
C LEU A 382 -31.93 -29.96 -8.38
N HIS A 383 -32.66 -30.62 -7.47
CA HIS A 383 -32.78 -32.07 -7.33
C HIS A 383 -31.66 -32.93 -7.97
N ASP A 384 -30.56 -33.13 -7.23
CA ASP A 384 -30.05 -34.49 -7.13
C ASP A 384 -29.47 -34.78 -5.74
N SER A 385 -29.89 -35.91 -5.18
CA SER A 385 -29.57 -36.31 -3.81
C SER A 385 -28.23 -37.05 -3.77
N GLN A 386 -27.14 -36.29 -3.76
CA GLN A 386 -25.87 -36.76 -3.22
C GLN A 386 -25.33 -35.73 -2.22
N PRO A 387 -25.00 -36.13 -0.97
CA PRO A 387 -24.29 -35.25 -0.07
C PRO A 387 -22.89 -35.00 -0.65
N LEU A 388 -22.72 -33.83 -1.27
CA LEU A 388 -21.42 -33.31 -1.68
C LEU A 388 -20.47 -33.46 -0.49
N SER A 389 -19.38 -34.18 -0.71
CA SER A 389 -18.51 -34.75 0.34
C SER A 389 -18.25 -33.78 1.48
N ASN A 390 -18.30 -34.26 2.72
CA ASN A 390 -17.84 -33.55 3.92
C ASN A 390 -16.48 -32.88 3.66
N VAL A 391 -16.48 -31.61 3.26
CA VAL A 391 -15.27 -30.80 3.17
C VAL A 391 -14.92 -30.49 4.61
N ASP A 392 -13.77 -30.98 5.06
CA ASP A 392 -13.32 -30.77 6.43
C ASP A 392 -12.98 -29.30 6.67
N GLU A 393 -13.97 -28.53 7.14
CA GLU A 393 -13.83 -27.12 7.51
C GLU A 393 -12.75 -26.88 8.57
N SER A 394 -12.36 -27.92 9.33
CA SER A 394 -11.32 -27.80 10.35
C SER A 394 -9.95 -27.50 9.75
N GLN A 395 -9.67 -27.94 8.52
CA GLN A 395 -8.39 -27.68 7.86
C GLN A 395 -8.25 -26.21 7.43
N PRO A 396 -9.18 -25.57 6.66
CA PRO A 396 -9.06 -24.16 6.32
C PRO A 396 -9.07 -23.23 7.54
N ILE A 397 -9.93 -23.47 8.53
CA ILE A 397 -10.02 -22.61 9.72
C ILE A 397 -8.76 -22.70 10.59
N GLY A 398 -8.15 -23.88 10.72
CA GLY A 398 -6.87 -24.05 11.41
C GLY A 398 -5.75 -23.25 10.75
N GLN A 399 -5.64 -23.31 9.42
CA GLN A 399 -4.66 -22.51 8.66
C GLN A 399 -4.85 -21.00 8.83
N LEU A 400 -6.10 -20.53 8.98
CA LEU A 400 -6.38 -19.12 9.27
C LEU A 400 -5.86 -18.72 10.66
N PHE A 401 -6.20 -19.50 11.70
CA PHE A 401 -5.76 -19.19 13.06
C PHE A 401 -4.24 -19.29 13.23
N ASP A 402 -3.62 -20.34 12.69
CA ASP A 402 -2.17 -20.51 12.71
C ASP A 402 -1.47 -19.31 12.05
N ALA A 403 -1.91 -18.89 10.85
CA ALA A 403 -1.32 -17.75 10.15
C ALA A 403 -1.51 -16.43 10.92
N ALA A 404 -2.69 -16.18 11.51
CA ALA A 404 -2.95 -14.98 12.31
C ALA A 404 -2.10 -14.92 13.58
N GLN A 405 -1.94 -16.04 14.30
CA GLN A 405 -1.04 -16.14 15.46
C GLN A 405 0.42 -15.94 15.06
N ASN A 406 0.86 -16.48 13.92
CA ASN A 406 2.24 -16.30 13.45
C ASN A 406 2.54 -14.84 13.05
N ILE A 407 1.57 -14.09 12.50
CA ILE A 407 1.69 -12.64 12.24
C ILE A 407 1.89 -11.86 13.55
N GLY A 408 1.12 -12.14 14.59
CA GLY A 408 1.31 -11.54 15.91
C GLY A 408 2.65 -11.92 16.54
N GLY A 409 2.97 -13.22 16.54
CA GLY A 409 4.16 -13.78 17.17
C GLY A 409 5.48 -13.25 16.60
N ILE A 410 5.61 -13.13 15.27
CA ILE A 410 6.83 -12.59 14.66
C ILE A 410 7.05 -11.12 15.01
N LEU A 411 5.99 -10.30 14.98
CA LEU A 411 6.06 -8.87 15.32
C LEU A 411 6.38 -8.66 16.80
N ALA A 412 5.78 -9.45 17.70
CA ALA A 412 6.07 -9.44 19.13
C ALA A 412 7.53 -9.87 19.44
N ALA A 413 8.04 -10.91 18.76
CA ALA A 413 9.41 -11.35 18.93
C ALA A 413 10.43 -10.29 18.49
N LEU A 414 10.16 -9.56 17.41
CA LEU A 414 10.96 -8.42 16.96
C LEU A 414 10.91 -7.24 17.95
N GLU A 415 9.73 -6.91 18.46
CA GLU A 415 9.54 -5.82 19.43
C GLU A 415 10.34 -6.07 20.73
N VAL A 416 10.22 -7.27 21.31
CA VAL A 416 10.99 -7.68 22.50
C VAL A 416 12.51 -7.64 22.25
N SER A 417 12.92 -7.81 20.98
CA SER A 417 14.33 -7.75 20.57
C SER A 417 14.83 -6.33 20.23
N GLY A 418 14.02 -5.30 20.43
CA GLY A 418 14.38 -3.91 20.14
C GLY A 418 14.33 -3.52 18.65
N ALA A 419 13.73 -4.36 17.80
CA ALA A 419 13.57 -4.13 16.36
C ALA A 419 12.09 -4.02 15.94
N PRO A 420 11.27 -3.14 16.56
CA PRO A 420 9.85 -3.06 16.24
C PRO A 420 9.63 -2.64 14.77
N VAL A 421 8.85 -3.43 14.05
CA VAL A 421 8.30 -3.07 12.74
C VAL A 421 7.03 -2.28 13.02
N ILE A 422 6.99 -1.01 12.63
CA ILE A 422 5.80 -0.14 12.72
C ILE A 422 5.65 0.55 11.37
N THR A 423 5.32 -0.25 10.35
CA THR A 423 5.10 0.19 8.96
C THR A 423 3.65 -0.05 8.59
N PRO A 424 3.06 0.67 7.61
CA PRO A 424 1.65 0.47 7.33
C PRO A 424 1.36 -0.91 6.68
N TYR A 425 2.34 -1.59 6.05
CA TYR A 425 2.16 -3.00 5.63
C TYR A 425 2.02 -3.96 6.82
N SER A 426 2.85 -3.81 7.85
CA SER A 426 2.70 -4.57 9.10
C SER A 426 1.40 -4.22 9.85
N GLY A 427 0.98 -2.96 9.77
CA GLY A 427 -0.31 -2.47 10.24
C GLY A 427 -1.49 -3.16 9.58
N PHE A 428 -1.49 -3.19 8.24
CA PHE A 428 -2.47 -3.93 7.46
C PHE A 428 -2.44 -5.44 7.80
N SER A 429 -1.26 -6.03 7.99
CA SER A 429 -1.14 -7.44 8.37
C SER A 429 -1.81 -7.76 9.73
N ILE A 430 -1.58 -6.92 10.74
CA ILE A 430 -2.25 -7.04 12.05
C ILE A 430 -3.75 -6.72 11.94
N PHE A 431 -4.14 -5.73 11.15
CA PHE A 431 -5.54 -5.39 10.90
C PHE A 431 -6.33 -6.58 10.31
N VAL A 432 -5.74 -7.35 9.40
CA VAL A 432 -6.33 -8.59 8.87
C VAL A 432 -6.32 -9.71 9.93
N ALA A 433 -5.19 -9.94 10.60
CA ALA A 433 -5.08 -10.96 11.65
C ALA A 433 -6.07 -10.72 12.81
N ALA A 434 -6.35 -9.46 13.17
CA ALA A 434 -7.31 -9.09 14.20
C ALA A 434 -8.70 -9.67 13.94
N HIS A 435 -9.19 -9.63 12.69
CA HIS A 435 -10.51 -10.18 12.35
C HIS A 435 -10.57 -11.70 12.53
N ILE A 436 -9.48 -12.40 12.23
CA ILE A 436 -9.35 -13.85 12.46
C ILE A 436 -9.26 -14.19 13.96
N ASN A 437 -8.50 -13.42 14.74
CA ASN A 437 -8.39 -13.63 16.18
C ASN A 437 -9.69 -13.28 16.92
N MET A 438 -10.42 -12.25 16.48
CA MET A 438 -11.77 -11.93 16.94
C MET A 438 -12.79 -13.02 16.56
N TYR A 439 -12.69 -13.62 15.36
CA TYR A 439 -13.50 -14.79 15.02
C TYR A 439 -13.19 -15.99 15.94
N GLY A 440 -11.94 -16.13 16.38
CA GLY A 440 -11.50 -17.10 17.38
C GLY A 440 -12.19 -16.98 18.74
N THR A 441 -12.55 -15.77 19.20
CA THR A 441 -13.27 -15.61 20.48
C THR A 441 -14.74 -16.04 20.39
N VAL A 442 -15.31 -16.09 19.17
CA VAL A 442 -16.67 -16.58 18.91
C VAL A 442 -16.70 -18.10 18.78
N CYS A 443 -15.68 -18.70 18.16
CA CYS A 443 -15.57 -20.16 18.02
C CYS A 443 -14.36 -20.79 18.76
N PRO A 444 -14.18 -20.55 20.07
CA PRO A 444 -12.95 -20.87 20.80
C PRO A 444 -12.61 -22.36 20.85
N GLN A 445 -13.58 -23.26 20.63
CA GLN A 445 -13.34 -24.70 20.54
C GLN A 445 -12.54 -25.12 19.29
N ARG A 446 -12.51 -24.27 18.25
CA ARG A 446 -11.72 -24.47 17.02
C ARG A 446 -10.39 -23.69 17.04
N TYR A 447 -10.17 -22.83 18.05
CA TYR A 447 -9.03 -21.91 18.10
C TYR A 447 -7.84 -22.53 18.85
N PRO A 448 -6.62 -22.57 18.26
CA PRO A 448 -5.42 -23.06 18.95
C PRO A 448 -5.11 -22.25 20.23
N GLY A 449 -5.12 -22.92 21.38
CA GLY A 449 -5.00 -22.26 22.70
C GLY A 449 -6.31 -21.77 23.32
N GLY A 450 -7.46 -22.00 22.65
CA GLY A 450 -8.79 -21.72 23.20
C GLY A 450 -9.13 -20.24 23.37
N LEU A 451 -10.17 -19.97 24.17
CA LEU A 451 -10.71 -18.62 24.37
C LEU A 451 -9.69 -17.64 24.98
N GLU A 452 -8.91 -18.11 25.96
CA GLU A 452 -7.89 -17.28 26.62
C GLU A 452 -6.88 -16.75 25.61
N ARG A 453 -6.35 -17.63 24.74
CA ARG A 453 -5.41 -17.22 23.70
C ARG A 453 -6.04 -16.28 22.67
N ALA A 454 -7.28 -16.54 22.25
CA ALA A 454 -7.99 -15.66 21.32
C ALA A 454 -8.18 -14.24 21.90
N GLU A 455 -8.49 -14.13 23.19
CA GLU A 455 -8.61 -12.85 23.91
C GLU A 455 -7.26 -12.13 24.08
N GLU A 456 -6.17 -12.86 24.31
CA GLU A 456 -4.80 -12.29 24.31
C GLU A 456 -4.43 -11.70 22.96
N GLU A 457 -4.58 -12.49 21.88
CA GLU A 457 -4.21 -12.09 20.52
C GLU A 457 -5.06 -10.91 20.04
N LYS A 458 -6.38 -10.94 20.31
CA LYS A 458 -7.29 -9.80 20.07
C LYS A 458 -6.79 -8.53 20.74
N ARG A 459 -6.44 -8.60 22.03
CA ARG A 459 -5.93 -7.45 22.80
C ARG A 459 -4.58 -6.95 22.28
N ALA A 460 -3.69 -7.86 21.90
CA ALA A 460 -2.39 -7.51 21.31
C ALA A 460 -2.55 -6.83 19.94
N ASN A 461 -3.43 -7.34 19.08
CA ASN A 461 -3.72 -6.73 17.78
C ASN A 461 -4.31 -5.32 17.92
N LEU A 462 -5.24 -5.13 18.87
CA LEU A 462 -5.82 -3.82 19.19
C LEU A 462 -4.74 -2.82 19.64
N ALA A 463 -3.93 -3.20 20.65
CA ALA A 463 -2.87 -2.34 21.18
C ALA A 463 -1.79 -1.97 20.14
N TYR A 464 -1.48 -2.90 19.22
CA TYR A 464 -0.55 -2.65 18.12
C TYR A 464 -1.09 -1.58 17.15
N LEU A 465 -2.38 -1.65 16.78
CA LEU A 465 -3.00 -0.68 15.87
C LEU A 465 -3.11 0.72 16.50
N GLU A 466 -3.42 0.81 17.79
CA GLU A 466 -3.39 2.08 18.54
C GLU A 466 -1.97 2.69 18.57
N ARG A 467 -0.94 1.86 18.62
CA ARG A 467 0.45 2.33 18.53
C ARG A 467 0.78 2.80 17.11
N LEU A 468 0.44 2.00 16.10
CA LEU A 468 0.65 2.32 14.69
C LEU A 468 0.01 3.66 14.30
N SER A 469 -1.20 3.94 14.79
CA SER A 469 -1.93 5.19 14.49
C SER A 469 -1.25 6.47 15.00
N LYS A 470 -0.23 6.34 15.86
CA LYS A 470 0.63 7.44 16.36
C LYS A 470 1.83 7.71 15.44
N TYR A 471 2.19 6.76 14.57
CA TYR A 471 3.29 6.88 13.59
C TYR A 471 2.78 7.17 12.17
N TRP A 472 1.59 6.69 11.83
CA TRP A 472 1.03 6.72 10.48
C TRP A 472 -0.46 7.09 10.49
N PRO A 473 -0.88 8.19 9.81
CA PRO A 473 -2.28 8.58 9.72
C PRO A 473 -3.22 7.48 9.21
N VAL A 474 -2.79 6.64 8.25
CA VAL A 474 -3.61 5.51 7.77
C VAL A 474 -3.99 4.53 8.89
N GLY A 475 -3.14 4.39 9.91
CA GLY A 475 -3.39 3.55 11.07
C GLY A 475 -4.56 4.02 11.93
N GLN A 476 -4.93 5.31 11.90
CA GLN A 476 -6.09 5.84 12.64
C GLN A 476 -7.41 5.26 12.13
N ASN A 477 -7.53 5.10 10.81
CA ASN A 477 -8.71 4.50 10.19
C ASN A 477 -8.79 3.00 10.48
N TRP A 478 -7.69 2.26 10.31
CA TRP A 478 -7.62 0.84 10.68
C TRP A 478 -7.93 0.59 12.16
N TRP A 479 -7.43 1.46 13.05
CA TRP A 479 -7.71 1.38 14.47
C TRP A 479 -9.21 1.54 14.77
N ARG A 480 -9.85 2.59 14.23
CA ARG A 480 -11.30 2.83 14.37
C ARG A 480 -12.12 1.64 13.86
N THR A 481 -11.84 1.16 12.66
CA THR A 481 -12.58 0.05 12.03
C THR A 481 -12.43 -1.26 12.81
N VAL A 482 -11.27 -1.56 13.42
CA VAL A 482 -11.14 -2.78 14.27
C VAL A 482 -11.85 -2.61 15.61
N GLN A 483 -11.94 -1.41 16.18
CA GLN A 483 -12.78 -1.19 17.37
C GLN A 483 -14.25 -1.45 17.09
N GLU A 484 -14.75 -1.02 15.91
CA GLU A 484 -16.12 -1.28 15.48
C GLU A 484 -16.35 -2.77 15.19
N ALA A 485 -15.44 -3.42 14.45
CA ALA A 485 -15.47 -4.86 14.26
C ALA A 485 -15.46 -5.61 15.60
N ASN A 486 -14.63 -5.21 16.57
CA ASN A 486 -14.60 -5.82 17.90
C ASN A 486 -15.97 -5.76 18.59
N ARG A 487 -16.72 -4.66 18.48
CA ARG A 487 -18.12 -4.59 19.00
C ARG A 487 -19.02 -5.61 18.30
N PHE A 488 -18.93 -5.73 16.97
CA PHE A 488 -19.68 -6.69 16.17
C PHE A 488 -19.36 -8.16 16.58
N TYR A 489 -18.07 -8.53 16.69
CA TYR A 489 -17.68 -9.88 17.13
C TYR A 489 -18.11 -10.18 18.58
N GLU A 490 -18.07 -9.20 19.48
CA GLU A 490 -18.59 -9.37 20.85
C GLU A 490 -20.11 -9.59 20.87
N ILE A 491 -20.87 -8.89 20.03
CA ILE A 491 -22.31 -9.06 19.90
C ILE A 491 -22.63 -10.44 19.30
N ALA A 492 -21.91 -10.87 18.26
CA ALA A 492 -22.02 -12.22 17.70
C ALA A 492 -21.72 -13.31 18.76
N ARG A 493 -20.67 -13.13 19.58
CA ARG A 493 -20.31 -14.03 20.69
C ARG A 493 -21.43 -14.14 21.73
N ASN A 494 -21.93 -12.99 22.19
CA ASN A 494 -22.99 -12.95 23.19
C ASN A 494 -24.29 -13.54 22.64
N ASN A 495 -24.61 -13.32 21.36
CA ASN A 495 -25.78 -13.91 20.74
C ASN A 495 -25.65 -15.42 20.52
N GLN A 496 -24.47 -15.98 20.24
CA GLN A 496 -24.29 -17.44 20.24
C GLN A 496 -24.48 -18.06 21.64
N LEU A 497 -24.15 -17.33 22.70
CA LEU A 497 -24.48 -17.72 24.07
C LEU A 497 -26.01 -17.61 24.32
N HIS A 498 -26.67 -16.54 23.88
CA HIS A 498 -28.11 -16.32 24.08
C HIS A 498 -29.03 -17.13 23.16
N VAL A 499 -28.58 -17.61 22.00
CA VAL A 499 -29.32 -18.58 21.16
C VAL A 499 -29.37 -19.95 21.84
N ARG A 500 -28.39 -20.25 22.70
CA ARG A 500 -28.43 -21.42 23.59
C ARG A 500 -29.48 -21.31 24.71
N ASP A 501 -29.91 -20.07 25.02
CA ASP A 501 -30.88 -19.71 26.07
C ASP A 501 -32.22 -19.12 25.53
N GLY A 502 -32.39 -19.00 24.20
CA GLY A 502 -33.67 -18.80 23.52
C GLY A 502 -34.18 -17.37 23.26
N ALA A 503 -33.35 -16.31 23.23
CA ALA A 503 -33.87 -14.93 23.07
C ALA A 503 -32.92 -13.88 22.40
N GLY A 504 -32.45 -14.10 21.16
CA GLY A 504 -31.38 -13.28 20.55
C GLY A 504 -31.63 -12.55 19.20
N HIS A 505 -32.74 -12.75 18.51
CA HIS A 505 -32.78 -12.51 17.05
C HIS A 505 -32.83 -11.03 16.57
N LEU A 506 -33.37 -10.08 17.34
CA LEU A 506 -33.60 -8.71 16.83
C LEU A 506 -32.34 -7.82 16.81
N THR A 507 -31.34 -8.13 17.64
CA THR A 507 -30.12 -7.30 17.82
C THR A 507 -29.10 -7.48 16.69
N ILE A 508 -29.16 -8.63 15.99
CA ILE A 508 -28.19 -9.00 14.95
C ILE A 508 -28.45 -8.19 13.68
N ALA A 509 -29.69 -8.11 13.20
CA ALA A 509 -30.02 -7.38 11.96
C ALA A 509 -29.57 -5.91 12.00
N GLY A 510 -29.86 -5.18 13.09
CA GLY A 510 -29.43 -3.79 13.25
C GLY A 510 -27.92 -3.60 13.31
N THR A 511 -27.17 -4.57 13.87
CA THR A 511 -25.70 -4.51 13.87
C THR A 511 -25.07 -5.00 12.57
N LEU A 512 -25.77 -5.82 11.79
CA LEU A 512 -25.38 -6.15 10.41
C LEU A 512 -25.59 -4.98 9.46
N ASP A 513 -26.69 -4.22 9.63
CA ASP A 513 -26.92 -2.98 8.89
C ASP A 513 -25.85 -1.93 9.25
N GLU A 514 -25.58 -1.69 10.55
CA GLU A 514 -24.50 -0.76 10.98
C GLU A 514 -23.10 -1.22 10.50
N TYR A 515 -22.81 -2.53 10.54
CA TYR A 515 -21.54 -3.09 10.05
C TYR A 515 -21.47 -3.19 8.51
N GLY A 516 -22.61 -3.11 7.83
CA GLY A 516 -22.76 -2.92 6.38
C GLY A 516 -22.58 -1.46 5.96
N ASP A 517 -23.10 -0.52 6.75
CA ASP A 517 -22.91 0.92 6.56
C ASP A 517 -21.43 1.31 6.74
N ILE A 518 -20.69 0.69 7.67
CA ILE A 518 -19.23 0.86 7.80
C ILE A 518 -18.49 0.48 6.49
N ARG A 519 -19.04 -0.42 5.67
CA ARG A 519 -18.50 -0.75 4.33
C ARG A 519 -18.79 0.35 3.30
N SER A 520 -19.77 1.21 3.56
CA SER A 520 -20.34 2.21 2.65
C SER A 520 -19.97 3.66 2.99
N VAL A 521 -19.49 3.94 4.22
CA VAL A 521 -19.21 5.30 4.71
C VAL A 521 -18.04 5.94 3.96
N ARG A 522 -18.35 6.98 3.17
CA ARG A 522 -17.37 7.98 2.72
C ARG A 522 -16.86 8.79 3.92
N PRO A 523 -15.60 9.26 3.93
CA PRO A 523 -15.20 10.32 4.85
C PRO A 523 -16.11 11.53 4.64
N ARG A 524 -16.86 11.93 5.67
CA ARG A 524 -17.53 13.24 5.64
C ARG A 524 -16.43 14.29 5.62
N GLN A 525 -16.33 15.04 4.52
CA GLN A 525 -15.69 16.34 4.57
C GLN A 525 -16.46 17.18 5.60
N GLU A 526 -15.75 17.84 6.50
CA GLU A 526 -16.35 18.84 7.40
C GLU A 526 -16.67 20.09 6.60
N GLU A 527 -17.70 20.00 5.74
CA GLU A 527 -18.31 21.18 5.12
C GLU A 527 -18.84 22.08 6.22
N SER A 528 -18.10 23.16 6.45
CA SER A 528 -18.46 24.23 7.37
C SER A 528 -19.64 25.01 6.80
N GLN A 529 -20.86 24.49 6.96
CA GLN A 529 -22.06 25.21 6.57
C GLN A 529 -22.26 26.42 7.48
N PRO A 530 -22.34 27.65 6.92
CA PRO A 530 -22.56 28.85 7.72
C PRO A 530 -23.99 28.85 8.28
N ILE A 531 -24.10 29.15 9.57
CA ILE A 531 -25.38 29.33 10.26
C ILE A 531 -26.10 30.53 9.65
N LEU A 532 -27.22 30.30 8.95
CA LEU A 532 -28.15 31.34 8.58
C LEU A 532 -29.26 31.47 9.63
N GLU A 533 -29.43 32.69 10.11
CA GLU A 533 -30.27 33.04 11.25
C GLU A 533 -31.77 32.84 10.97
N ARG A 534 -32.53 32.55 12.03
CA ARG A 534 -33.92 32.10 11.95
C ARG A 534 -34.87 33.14 12.57
N GLU A 535 -35.46 33.99 11.75
CA GLU A 535 -36.47 34.97 12.22
C GLU A 535 -37.92 34.60 11.84
N ASN A 536 -38.68 34.23 12.88
CA ASN A 536 -40.09 34.58 13.18
C ASN A 536 -41.26 34.42 12.16
N MET A 537 -42.09 33.37 12.44
CA MET A 537 -43.56 33.44 12.67
C MET A 537 -44.56 33.65 11.47
N PRO A 538 -45.88 33.31 11.59
CA PRO A 538 -46.58 32.32 12.46
C PRO A 538 -47.73 31.48 11.79
N THR A 539 -48.12 30.38 12.48
CA THR A 539 -49.42 29.63 12.50
C THR A 539 -50.49 29.71 11.38
N ALA A 540 -50.93 28.54 10.86
CA ALA A 540 -52.37 28.19 10.66
C ALA A 540 -52.67 26.69 10.35
N LEU A 541 -53.52 26.06 11.19
CA LEU A 541 -54.68 25.18 10.84
C LEU A 541 -54.63 24.07 9.75
N ARG A 542 -54.83 22.80 10.21
CA ARG A 542 -56.07 21.98 10.06
C ARG A 542 -56.10 20.72 9.14
N ASN A 543 -56.80 19.69 9.67
CA ASN A 543 -57.36 18.45 9.06
C ASN A 543 -56.37 17.33 8.70
N ARG A 544 -56.47 16.12 9.28
CA ARG A 544 -57.53 15.06 9.18
C ARG A 544 -57.46 14.27 7.87
N ASN A 545 -57.18 12.96 7.98
CA ASN A 545 -58.18 11.92 7.74
C ASN A 545 -57.81 10.59 8.42
N SER A 546 -58.82 9.74 8.63
CA SER A 546 -58.75 8.58 9.53
C SER A 546 -59.78 7.51 9.15
N HIS A 547 -59.34 6.25 9.03
CA HIS A 547 -60.16 5.03 9.02
C HIS A 547 -59.29 3.94 9.71
N GLN A 548 -59.66 3.24 10.81
CA GLN A 548 -60.83 2.37 11.11
C GLN A 548 -61.02 1.25 10.06
N ALA A 549 -61.24 -0.03 10.38
CA ALA A 549 -61.29 -0.80 11.65
C ALA A 549 -60.98 -2.30 11.31
N ALA A 550 -61.10 -3.36 12.14
CA ALA A 550 -61.69 -3.59 13.46
C ALA A 550 -61.01 -4.78 14.20
N LEU A 551 -61.62 -5.33 15.25
CA LEU A 551 -61.17 -6.54 15.96
C LEU A 551 -61.89 -7.82 15.49
N GLY A 552 -61.25 -8.97 15.69
CA GLY A 552 -61.91 -10.29 15.73
C GLY A 552 -61.13 -11.27 16.63
N SER A 553 -61.66 -11.63 17.79
CA SER A 553 -61.00 -12.54 18.75
C SER A 553 -61.58 -13.94 18.70
N HIS A 554 -60.73 -14.97 18.63
CA HIS A 554 -61.09 -16.32 19.09
C HIS A 554 -59.93 -16.98 19.82
N SER A 555 -60.21 -17.45 21.04
CA SER A 555 -59.29 -18.20 21.90
C SER A 555 -59.44 -19.70 21.68
N ARG A 556 -58.32 -20.44 21.59
CA ARG A 556 -58.23 -21.88 21.86
C ARG A 556 -56.91 -22.22 22.57
N HIS A 557 -56.94 -23.35 23.27
CA HIS A 557 -56.04 -23.80 24.33
C HIS A 557 -54.58 -24.12 23.92
N PRO A 558 -53.63 -24.19 24.88
CA PRO A 558 -52.21 -24.36 24.59
C PRO A 558 -51.86 -25.77 24.13
N GLY A 559 -51.20 -25.86 22.98
CA GLY A 559 -50.45 -27.05 22.55
C GLY A 559 -48.95 -26.82 22.76
N THR A 560 -48.25 -27.80 23.31
CA THR A 560 -46.78 -27.81 23.42
C THR A 560 -46.16 -27.83 22.03
N ALA A 561 -45.51 -26.73 21.62
CA ALA A 561 -44.62 -26.71 20.46
C ALA A 561 -43.28 -27.39 20.82
N PRO A 562 -42.66 -28.14 19.90
CA PRO A 562 -41.31 -28.66 20.10
C PRO A 562 -40.28 -27.52 20.09
N MET A 563 -39.13 -27.74 20.73
CA MET A 563 -37.98 -26.82 20.70
C MET A 563 -37.63 -26.45 19.25
N ASP A 564 -37.63 -25.15 18.94
CA ASP A 564 -37.22 -24.65 17.63
C ASP A 564 -35.75 -24.98 17.39
N ALA A 565 -35.50 -25.87 16.44
CA ALA A 565 -34.16 -26.09 15.91
C ALA A 565 -33.80 -24.92 14.99
N VAL A 566 -32.74 -24.18 15.34
CA VAL A 566 -32.22 -23.06 14.54
C VAL A 566 -32.04 -23.51 13.08
N PRO A 567 -32.57 -22.77 12.09
CA PRO A 567 -32.33 -23.06 10.69
C PRO A 567 -30.83 -23.01 10.40
N LEU A 568 -30.26 -24.08 9.86
CA LEU A 568 -28.81 -24.18 9.62
C LEU A 568 -28.27 -23.02 8.76
N GLY A 569 -29.12 -22.42 7.92
CA GLY A 569 -28.81 -21.26 7.08
C GLY A 569 -28.38 -20.01 7.86
N GLU A 570 -29.09 -19.61 8.93
CA GLU A 570 -28.80 -18.36 9.67
C GLU A 570 -27.40 -18.39 10.32
N SER A 571 -26.97 -19.56 10.80
CA SER A 571 -25.61 -19.72 11.35
C SER A 571 -24.54 -19.64 10.27
N HIS A 572 -24.83 -20.06 9.04
CA HIS A 572 -23.90 -19.95 7.92
C HIS A 572 -23.83 -18.51 7.38
N GLU A 573 -24.95 -17.79 7.36
CA GLU A 573 -25.00 -16.37 6.97
C GLU A 573 -24.16 -15.50 7.90
N LEU A 574 -24.38 -15.58 9.22
CA LEU A 574 -23.57 -14.83 10.19
C LEU A 574 -22.08 -15.20 10.10
N GLN A 575 -21.74 -16.47 9.91
CA GLN A 575 -20.36 -16.92 9.74
C GLN A 575 -19.73 -16.36 8.45
N VAL A 576 -20.50 -16.29 7.36
CA VAL A 576 -20.08 -15.65 6.10
C VAL A 576 -19.84 -14.15 6.31
N GLU A 577 -20.70 -13.44 7.05
CA GLU A 577 -20.58 -12.01 7.30
C GLU A 577 -19.40 -11.66 8.21
N MET A 578 -19.14 -12.44 9.25
CA MET A 578 -17.90 -12.37 10.03
C MET A 578 -16.68 -12.68 9.16
N LEU A 579 -16.81 -13.64 8.24
CA LEU A 579 -15.88 -13.91 7.13
C LEU A 579 -15.62 -12.69 6.24
N GLN A 580 -16.59 -11.78 6.06
CA GLN A 580 -16.53 -10.64 5.16
C GLN A 580 -15.88 -9.41 5.81
N TRP A 581 -14.55 -9.39 5.84
CA TRP A 581 -13.79 -8.21 6.28
C TRP A 581 -14.17 -6.94 5.49
N PRO A 582 -14.30 -5.77 6.14
CA PRO A 582 -14.95 -4.57 5.59
C PRO A 582 -14.10 -3.82 4.55
N PHE A 583 -12.77 -3.89 4.64
CA PHE A 583 -11.83 -3.19 3.76
C PHE A 583 -11.74 -3.74 2.32
N ILE A 584 -12.53 -4.76 2.00
CA ILE A 584 -12.56 -5.43 0.69
C ILE A 584 -13.82 -5.02 -0.10
N ASP A 585 -14.73 -4.26 0.52
CA ASP A 585 -15.88 -3.72 -0.20
C ASP A 585 -15.47 -2.62 -1.19
N GLU A 586 -16.39 -2.25 -2.08
CA GLU A 586 -16.12 -1.33 -3.16
C GLU A 586 -15.55 0.01 -2.66
N SER A 587 -15.85 0.48 -1.45
CA SER A 587 -15.35 1.72 -0.85
C SER A 587 -13.82 1.85 -0.74
N TRP A 588 -13.06 0.75 -0.63
CA TRP A 588 -11.58 0.81 -0.68
C TRP A 588 -11.05 0.98 -2.12
N SER A 589 -11.92 0.78 -3.12
CA SER A 589 -11.63 0.82 -4.56
C SER A 589 -12.38 1.92 -5.32
N LEU A 590 -13.45 2.47 -4.75
CA LEU A 590 -14.35 3.50 -5.27
C LEU A 590 -13.71 4.87 -5.07
N GLY A 591 -12.64 5.09 -5.82
CA GLY A 591 -11.99 6.37 -5.89
C GLY A 591 -11.15 6.68 -4.65
N PHE A 592 -9.84 6.58 -4.87
CA PHE A 592 -9.10 7.84 -4.98
C PHE A 592 -10.03 9.02 -5.32
N ASP A 593 -10.15 10.02 -4.45
CA ASP A 593 -10.94 11.20 -4.77
C ASP A 593 -10.23 11.95 -5.92
N THR A 594 -10.56 11.57 -7.15
CA THR A 594 -10.07 12.20 -8.39
C THR A 594 -10.82 13.49 -8.67
N GLY A 595 -11.69 13.95 -7.75
CA GLY A 595 -12.74 14.90 -8.04
C GLY A 595 -13.60 14.39 -9.20
N PHE A 596 -14.17 13.19 -9.09
CA PHE A 596 -14.93 12.59 -10.20
C PHE A 596 -16.08 13.51 -10.68
N ASP A 597 -16.71 14.22 -9.74
CA ASP A 597 -17.73 15.26 -9.99
C ASP A 597 -17.17 16.51 -10.72
N THR A 598 -15.87 16.80 -10.58
CA THR A 598 -15.17 17.87 -11.32
C THR A 598 -14.63 17.41 -12.68
N ALA A 599 -14.34 16.11 -12.81
CA ALA A 599 -13.76 15.53 -14.02
C ALA A 599 -14.82 15.23 -15.08
N TRP A 600 -15.99 14.70 -14.68
CA TRP A 600 -17.12 14.39 -15.58
C TRP A 600 -18.45 15.02 -15.08
N PRO A 601 -18.65 16.35 -15.21
CA PRO A 601 -19.82 17.05 -14.67
C PRO A 601 -21.19 16.65 -15.26
N SER A 602 -21.22 15.82 -16.31
CA SER A 602 -22.38 15.59 -17.17
C SER A 602 -22.98 14.18 -17.10
N LEU A 603 -22.55 13.34 -16.14
CA LEU A 603 -23.14 12.01 -15.90
C LEU A 603 -24.11 11.94 -14.71
N GLY A 604 -24.35 13.07 -14.04
CA GLY A 604 -25.50 13.23 -13.14
C GLY A 604 -26.77 13.60 -13.91
N VAL A 605 -27.88 12.93 -13.58
CA VAL A 605 -29.24 13.07 -14.17
C VAL A 605 -29.41 12.43 -15.55
N GLY A 606 -29.97 11.21 -15.61
CA GLY A 606 -30.18 10.54 -16.90
C GLY A 606 -30.94 9.21 -17.02
N SER A 607 -31.44 8.57 -15.95
CA SER A 607 -32.63 7.65 -15.96
C SER A 607 -32.97 7.17 -14.55
#